data_AF-A0A3S0SX84-F1
#
_entry.id   AF-A0A3S0SX84-F1
#
_cell.length_a   1.000
_cell.length_b   1.000
_cell.length_c   1.000
_cell.angle_alpha   90.00
_cell.angle_beta   90.00
_cell.angle_gamma   90.00
#
_symmetry.space_group_name_H-M   'P 1'
#
loop_
_entity.id
_entity.type
_entity.pdbx_description
1 polymer ?
#
loop_
_entity_poly.entity_id
_entity_poly.type
_entity_poly.pdbx_seq_one_letter_code
_entity_poly.pdbx_strand_id
1 'polypeptide(L)'
;MIPLKTYADLKAFVADNPPESVMLEYKSSKLLGKGEIQAVCKAVSAFANSAGGTFILGIDASDEKLALDGGWRESSKLDWLHRAINSGTFPAVETVDIAEISAETGRYYVIAVGVSPKAPHQSQDHRYYKRRGSHSDPMEHYEIEDIRNRPKNKALPLEISLFPQGQLVSFKLRNVSNSEVIDNLKVGVEANFPFERKALARLKERGLRQLRPSVEHVFLIDSFFTILNANPEPELQVSVTYERHGHFERDSITFYLADYMNASIVKTPVVSALGDLGGKLDTMAKTLEKLCRHAETFERATDGSGLRLSQRTIKSLLKQDQRFDPTEFDWEGYRIILDITTDEAFQFYHIFGVMGGKHERMARYKEIPAALRERFEAVFKVDVESDED
;
A
#
# COMPACT_ATOMS: atom_id res chain seq x y z
N MET A 1 -19.53 -9.65 -31.99
CA MET A 1 -19.43 -8.50 -32.92
C MET A 1 -19.70 -9.04 -34.32
N ILE A 2 -20.54 -8.39 -35.12
CA ILE A 2 -21.02 -8.93 -36.42
C ILE A 2 -20.01 -8.53 -37.51
N PRO A 3 -19.34 -9.49 -38.17
CA PRO A 3 -18.25 -9.19 -39.10
C PRO A 3 -18.79 -8.80 -40.49
N LEU A 4 -19.40 -7.61 -40.60
CA LEU A 4 -19.86 -7.05 -41.86
C LEU A 4 -18.72 -6.24 -42.49
N LYS A 5 -18.17 -6.71 -43.62
CA LYS A 5 -17.03 -6.05 -44.28
C LYS A 5 -17.32 -5.60 -45.70
N THR A 6 -18.26 -6.23 -46.37
CA THR A 6 -18.60 -5.98 -47.77
C THR A 6 -20.08 -5.68 -47.96
N TYR A 7 -20.42 -5.09 -49.11
CA TYR A 7 -21.81 -4.86 -49.47
C TYR A 7 -22.60 -6.17 -49.66
N ALA A 8 -21.93 -7.26 -50.06
CA ALA A 8 -22.55 -8.58 -50.12
C ALA A 8 -22.95 -9.08 -48.73
N ASP A 9 -22.09 -8.89 -47.72
CA ASP A 9 -22.40 -9.23 -46.33
C ASP A 9 -23.60 -8.46 -45.82
N LEU A 10 -23.66 -7.14 -46.09
CA LEU A 10 -24.81 -6.31 -45.72
C LEU A 10 -26.12 -6.78 -46.37
N LYS A 11 -26.09 -7.13 -47.66
CA LYS A 11 -27.28 -7.64 -48.36
C LYS A 11 -27.76 -8.96 -47.77
N ALA A 12 -26.85 -9.89 -47.49
CA ALA A 12 -27.20 -11.16 -46.86
C ALA A 12 -27.77 -10.93 -45.45
N PHE A 13 -27.13 -10.07 -44.67
CA PHE A 13 -27.56 -9.72 -43.33
C PHE A 13 -28.96 -9.07 -43.28
N VAL A 14 -29.25 -8.16 -44.21
CA VAL A 14 -30.60 -7.55 -44.33
C VAL A 14 -31.64 -8.57 -44.80
N ALA A 15 -31.27 -9.51 -45.67
CA ALA A 15 -32.18 -10.56 -46.13
C ALA A 15 -32.62 -11.51 -45.00
N ASP A 16 -31.75 -11.74 -44.01
CA ASP A 16 -32.08 -12.51 -42.81
C ASP A 16 -33.04 -11.77 -41.86
N ASN A 17 -33.31 -10.48 -42.11
CA ASN A 17 -34.20 -9.60 -41.33
C ASN A 17 -34.02 -9.69 -39.80
N PRO A 18 -32.79 -9.62 -39.27
CA PRO A 18 -32.56 -9.76 -37.83
C PRO A 18 -33.24 -8.61 -37.06
N PRO A 19 -34.00 -8.90 -36.00
CA PRO A 19 -34.62 -7.85 -35.20
C PRO A 19 -33.56 -7.04 -34.43
N GLU A 20 -33.85 -5.77 -34.18
CA GLU A 20 -33.06 -4.99 -33.22
C GLU A 20 -33.04 -5.66 -31.85
N SER A 21 -31.92 -5.50 -31.14
CA SER A 21 -31.71 -6.18 -29.87
C SER A 21 -30.87 -5.34 -28.93
N VAL A 22 -30.57 -5.90 -27.76
CA VAL A 22 -29.64 -5.31 -26.79
C VAL A 22 -28.29 -4.99 -27.43
N MET A 23 -27.88 -5.74 -28.46
CA MET A 23 -26.57 -5.64 -29.11
C MET A 23 -26.62 -5.07 -30.52
N LEU A 24 -27.79 -4.66 -31.02
CA LEU A 24 -27.98 -4.36 -32.44
C LEU A 24 -29.01 -3.23 -32.63
N GLU A 25 -28.62 -2.19 -33.35
CA GLU A 25 -29.47 -1.04 -33.65
C GLU A 25 -29.24 -0.55 -35.08
N TYR A 26 -30.31 -0.13 -35.75
CA TYR A 26 -30.32 0.36 -37.12
C TYR A 26 -30.73 1.82 -37.20
N LYS A 27 -30.07 2.57 -38.10
CA LYS A 27 -30.54 3.88 -38.51
C LYS A 27 -30.34 4.13 -39.99
N SER A 28 -31.25 4.90 -40.57
CA SER A 28 -31.13 5.41 -41.92
C SER A 28 -29.90 6.33 -42.06
N SER A 29 -29.24 6.26 -43.22
CA SER A 29 -28.16 7.16 -43.63
C SER A 29 -28.59 8.63 -43.68
N LYS A 30 -29.90 8.93 -43.76
CA LYS A 30 -30.47 10.29 -43.66
C LYS A 30 -30.05 11.03 -42.38
N LEU A 31 -29.77 10.28 -41.30
CA LEU A 31 -29.29 10.81 -40.02
C LEU A 31 -28.00 11.65 -40.20
N LEU A 32 -27.12 11.23 -41.12
CA LEU A 32 -25.85 11.92 -41.41
C LEU A 32 -26.05 13.30 -42.05
N GLY A 33 -27.10 13.46 -42.87
CA GLY A 33 -27.42 14.74 -43.52
C GLY A 33 -28.07 15.75 -42.57
N LYS A 34 -28.82 15.27 -41.58
CA LYS A 34 -29.47 16.13 -40.57
C LYS A 34 -28.54 16.57 -39.44
N GLY A 35 -27.34 15.99 -39.34
CA GLY A 35 -26.44 16.25 -38.23
C GLY A 35 -26.96 15.73 -36.88
N GLU A 36 -27.86 14.75 -36.88
CA GLU A 36 -28.49 14.13 -35.69
C GLU A 36 -27.51 13.15 -34.99
N ILE A 37 -26.27 13.58 -34.82
CA ILE A 37 -25.17 12.78 -34.27
C ILE A 37 -25.40 12.36 -32.82
N GLN A 38 -26.27 13.08 -32.11
CA GLN A 38 -26.71 12.75 -30.76
C GLN A 38 -27.28 11.33 -30.67
N ALA A 39 -27.99 10.85 -31.69
CA ALA A 39 -28.53 9.50 -31.70
C ALA A 39 -27.40 8.44 -31.76
N VAL A 40 -26.33 8.70 -32.53
CA VAL A 40 -25.14 7.83 -32.57
C VAL A 40 -24.42 7.86 -31.22
N CYS A 41 -24.19 9.04 -30.64
CA CYS A 41 -23.51 9.18 -29.35
C CYS A 41 -24.30 8.51 -28.22
N LYS A 42 -25.63 8.64 -28.25
CA LYS A 42 -26.56 7.97 -27.32
C LYS A 42 -26.45 6.44 -27.45
N ALA A 43 -26.49 5.90 -28.66
CA ALA A 43 -26.38 4.46 -28.89
C ALA A 43 -25.00 3.94 -28.48
N VAL A 44 -23.92 4.62 -28.88
CA VAL A 44 -22.53 4.24 -28.55
C VAL A 44 -22.29 4.24 -27.04
N SER A 45 -22.71 5.29 -26.33
CA SER A 45 -22.61 5.31 -24.86
C SER A 45 -23.44 4.21 -24.20
N ALA A 46 -24.66 3.94 -24.70
CA ALA A 46 -25.50 2.86 -24.21
C ALA A 46 -24.85 1.48 -24.39
N PHE A 47 -24.27 1.19 -25.56
CA PHE A 47 -23.57 -0.06 -25.83
C PHE A 47 -22.33 -0.22 -24.94
N ALA A 48 -21.51 0.83 -24.83
CA ALA A 48 -20.29 0.83 -24.02
C ALA A 48 -20.57 0.58 -22.52
N ASN A 49 -21.68 1.12 -22.00
CA ASN A 49 -22.14 0.90 -20.63
C ASN A 49 -22.77 -0.49 -20.43
N SER A 50 -23.26 -1.11 -21.51
CA SER A 50 -23.97 -2.39 -21.44
C SER A 50 -23.01 -3.54 -21.73
N ALA A 51 -23.34 -4.40 -22.70
CA ALA A 51 -22.58 -5.58 -23.06
C ALA A 51 -21.89 -5.44 -24.44
N GLY A 52 -21.71 -4.20 -24.90
CA GLY A 52 -21.24 -3.88 -26.25
C GLY A 52 -22.38 -3.95 -27.27
N GLY A 53 -22.05 -3.87 -28.56
CA GLY A 53 -23.02 -4.01 -29.63
C GLY A 53 -22.53 -3.53 -30.99
N THR A 54 -23.47 -3.44 -31.95
CA THR A 54 -23.24 -3.00 -33.32
C THR A 54 -24.37 -2.05 -33.73
N PHE A 55 -23.99 -0.87 -34.20
CA PHE A 55 -24.90 0.14 -34.74
C PHE A 55 -24.64 0.28 -36.24
N ILE A 56 -25.67 0.09 -37.07
CA ILE A 56 -25.51 0.13 -38.53
C ILE A 56 -26.25 1.32 -39.12
N LEU A 57 -25.53 2.15 -39.87
CA LEU A 57 -26.03 3.30 -40.62
C LEU A 57 -26.24 2.93 -42.09
N GLY A 58 -27.44 3.24 -42.59
CA GLY A 58 -27.90 2.98 -43.95
C GLY A 58 -28.92 1.84 -44.07
N ILE A 59 -29.50 1.41 -42.95
CA ILE A 59 -30.62 0.46 -42.93
C ILE A 59 -31.87 1.21 -42.47
N ASP A 60 -32.93 1.14 -43.26
CA ASP A 60 -34.27 1.56 -42.86
C ASP A 60 -34.97 0.39 -42.17
N ALA A 61 -35.46 0.66 -40.96
CA ALA A 61 -36.18 -0.29 -40.10
C ALA A 61 -37.56 0.27 -39.70
N SER A 62 -38.08 1.23 -40.46
CA SER A 62 -39.42 1.82 -40.20
C SER A 62 -40.57 0.90 -40.60
N ASP A 63 -40.34 0.00 -41.56
CA ASP A 63 -41.29 -1.03 -41.99
C ASP A 63 -41.00 -2.38 -41.31
N GLU A 64 -41.90 -3.36 -41.45
CA GLU A 64 -41.72 -4.73 -40.91
C GLU A 64 -40.50 -5.48 -41.48
N LYS A 65 -39.93 -4.98 -42.60
CA LYS A 65 -38.75 -5.55 -43.25
C LYS A 65 -37.64 -4.54 -43.32
N LEU A 66 -36.45 -4.97 -42.92
CA LEU A 66 -35.22 -4.21 -43.09
C LEU A 66 -34.93 -3.98 -44.58
N ALA A 67 -34.56 -2.76 -44.92
CA ALA A 67 -34.14 -2.40 -46.27
C ALA A 67 -32.88 -1.54 -46.24
N LEU A 68 -31.98 -1.76 -47.20
CA LEU A 68 -30.85 -0.85 -47.43
C LEU A 68 -31.39 0.44 -48.05
N ASP A 69 -31.12 1.59 -47.44
CA ASP A 69 -31.74 2.87 -47.82
C ASP A 69 -31.00 3.61 -48.95
N GLY A 70 -30.04 2.93 -49.57
CA GLY A 70 -29.12 3.49 -50.56
C GLY A 70 -27.81 4.01 -49.96
N GLY A 71 -27.73 4.20 -48.65
CA GLY A 71 -26.52 4.68 -47.98
C GLY A 71 -26.23 6.17 -48.23
N TRP A 72 -25.13 6.65 -47.66
CA TRP A 72 -24.65 8.02 -47.79
C TRP A 72 -23.94 8.26 -49.12
N ARG A 73 -24.46 9.18 -49.95
CA ARG A 73 -23.98 9.40 -51.32
C ARG A 73 -22.89 10.44 -51.48
N GLU A 74 -22.61 11.25 -50.46
CA GLU A 74 -21.58 12.30 -50.52
C GLU A 74 -20.21 11.75 -50.10
N SER A 75 -19.26 12.62 -49.76
CA SER A 75 -17.93 12.26 -49.25
C SER A 75 -17.99 11.45 -47.95
N SER A 76 -16.93 10.68 -47.68
CA SER A 76 -16.86 9.78 -46.52
C SER A 76 -17.03 10.57 -45.23
N LYS A 77 -17.83 10.02 -44.32
CA LYS A 77 -18.05 10.54 -42.96
C LYS A 77 -17.28 9.74 -41.92
N LEU A 78 -16.36 8.85 -42.32
CA LEU A 78 -15.63 7.99 -41.40
C LEU A 78 -14.85 8.80 -40.35
N ASP A 79 -13.98 9.71 -40.77
CA ASP A 79 -13.22 10.60 -39.86
C ASP A 79 -14.15 11.46 -39.00
N TRP A 80 -15.21 11.99 -39.63
CA TRP A 80 -16.20 12.79 -38.93
C TRP A 80 -16.93 11.99 -37.84
N LEU A 81 -17.30 10.73 -38.08
CA LEU A 81 -17.94 9.84 -37.11
C LEU A 81 -17.01 9.56 -35.93
N HIS A 82 -15.74 9.24 -36.19
CA HIS A 82 -14.74 9.06 -35.14
C HIS A 82 -14.62 10.31 -34.26
N ARG A 83 -14.46 11.48 -34.88
CA ARG A 83 -14.35 12.76 -34.16
C ARG A 83 -15.61 13.07 -33.37
N ALA A 84 -16.77 12.89 -33.98
CA ALA A 84 -18.05 13.15 -33.38
C ALA A 84 -18.33 12.29 -32.15
N ILE A 85 -18.05 10.99 -32.23
CA ILE A 85 -18.23 10.06 -31.11
C ILE A 85 -17.24 10.40 -30.00
N ASN A 86 -15.98 10.67 -30.34
CA ASN A 86 -14.95 11.06 -29.37
C ASN A 86 -15.33 12.36 -28.63
N SER A 87 -15.77 13.39 -29.36
CA SER A 87 -16.23 14.64 -28.76
C SER A 87 -17.65 14.60 -28.18
N GLY A 88 -18.39 13.50 -28.39
CA GLY A 88 -19.80 13.37 -28.06
C GLY A 88 -20.10 12.36 -26.94
N THR A 89 -19.06 11.71 -26.42
CA THR A 89 -19.17 10.76 -25.30
C THR A 89 -18.16 11.12 -24.22
N PHE A 90 -18.58 11.04 -22.94
CA PHE A 90 -17.77 11.54 -21.82
C PHE A 90 -17.75 10.55 -20.64
N PRO A 91 -16.57 9.99 -20.26
CA PRO A 91 -15.31 10.01 -21.02
C PRO A 91 -15.48 9.49 -22.45
N ALA A 92 -14.55 9.80 -23.36
CA ALA A 92 -14.62 9.29 -24.72
C ALA A 92 -14.64 7.74 -24.72
N VAL A 93 -15.51 7.15 -25.55
CA VAL A 93 -15.54 5.69 -25.72
C VAL A 93 -14.39 5.27 -26.64
N GLU A 94 -13.43 4.53 -26.09
CA GLU A 94 -12.24 4.06 -26.81
C GLU A 94 -12.45 2.70 -27.49
N THR A 95 -13.49 1.97 -27.12
CA THR A 95 -13.81 0.62 -27.63
C THR A 95 -14.61 0.63 -28.94
N VAL A 96 -14.54 1.73 -29.71
CA VAL A 96 -15.30 1.91 -30.95
C VAL A 96 -14.44 1.58 -32.16
N ASP A 97 -14.96 0.71 -33.03
CA ASP A 97 -14.41 0.42 -34.35
C ASP A 97 -15.47 0.76 -35.41
N ILE A 98 -15.09 1.50 -36.46
CA ILE A 98 -16.01 1.96 -37.49
C ILE A 98 -15.53 1.45 -38.85
N ALA A 99 -16.34 0.60 -39.48
CA ALA A 99 -16.11 0.15 -40.85
C ALA A 99 -17.00 0.92 -41.82
N GLU A 100 -16.42 1.46 -42.88
CA GLU A 100 -17.16 1.99 -44.04
C GLU A 100 -17.29 0.89 -45.10
N ILE A 101 -18.51 0.63 -45.55
CA ILE A 101 -18.82 -0.29 -46.64
C ILE A 101 -19.29 0.54 -47.83
N SER A 102 -18.45 0.62 -48.87
CA SER A 102 -18.78 1.31 -50.11
C SER A 102 -19.58 0.42 -51.07
N ALA A 103 -20.63 0.97 -51.65
CA ALA A 103 -21.43 0.36 -52.72
C ALA A 103 -21.75 1.40 -53.81
N GLU A 104 -22.25 0.93 -54.95
CA GLU A 104 -22.70 1.83 -56.04
C GLU A 104 -23.81 2.78 -55.60
N THR A 105 -24.67 2.34 -54.66
CA THR A 105 -25.80 3.14 -54.18
C THR A 105 -25.38 4.28 -53.25
N GLY A 106 -24.25 4.11 -52.56
CA GLY A 106 -23.77 4.95 -51.45
C GLY A 106 -22.92 4.17 -50.45
N ARG A 107 -22.57 4.83 -49.34
CA ARG A 107 -21.73 4.29 -48.25
C ARG A 107 -22.55 3.95 -47.02
N TYR A 108 -22.23 2.84 -46.39
CA TYR A 108 -22.83 2.34 -45.16
C TYR A 108 -21.77 2.34 -44.06
N TYR A 109 -22.17 2.54 -42.81
CA TYR A 109 -21.21 2.53 -41.69
C TYR A 109 -21.65 1.51 -40.64
N VAL A 110 -20.72 0.64 -40.26
CA VAL A 110 -20.91 -0.35 -39.19
C VAL A 110 -20.05 0.08 -38.02
N ILE A 111 -20.69 0.50 -36.94
CA ILE A 111 -20.05 1.00 -35.72
C ILE A 111 -20.13 -0.11 -34.69
N ALA A 112 -19.02 -0.80 -34.46
CA ALA A 112 -18.91 -1.81 -33.44
C ALA A 112 -18.39 -1.20 -32.14
N VAL A 113 -19.05 -1.52 -31.02
CA VAL A 113 -18.72 -0.96 -29.71
C VAL A 113 -18.49 -2.10 -28.72
N GLY A 114 -17.29 -2.19 -28.15
CA GLY A 114 -16.99 -3.12 -27.06
C GLY A 114 -17.48 -2.61 -25.71
N VAL A 115 -17.62 -3.53 -24.74
CA VAL A 115 -17.82 -3.15 -23.34
C VAL A 115 -16.64 -2.29 -22.89
N SER A 116 -16.91 -1.11 -22.35
CA SER A 116 -15.83 -0.21 -21.98
C SER A 116 -15.35 -0.46 -20.55
N PRO A 117 -14.03 -0.61 -20.32
CA PRO A 117 -13.46 -0.68 -18.96
C PRO A 117 -13.54 0.67 -18.24
N LYS A 118 -13.76 1.77 -18.97
CA LYS A 118 -13.87 3.13 -18.42
C LYS A 118 -15.33 3.54 -18.15
N ALA A 119 -16.28 2.63 -18.33
CA ALA A 119 -17.69 2.89 -18.05
C ALA A 119 -17.90 3.41 -16.59
N PRO A 120 -18.93 4.24 -16.34
CA PRO A 120 -19.97 4.65 -17.29
C PRO A 120 -19.58 5.85 -18.18
N HIS A 121 -20.14 5.89 -19.39
CA HIS A 121 -20.02 6.96 -20.38
C HIS A 121 -21.32 7.74 -20.51
N GLN A 122 -21.20 9.06 -20.52
CA GLN A 122 -22.28 10.01 -20.72
C GLN A 122 -22.38 10.40 -22.21
N SER A 123 -23.59 10.68 -22.69
CA SER A 123 -23.82 11.25 -24.03
C SER A 123 -23.79 12.78 -24.00
N GLN A 124 -23.90 13.42 -25.17
CA GLN A 124 -23.89 14.89 -25.35
C GLN A 124 -24.95 15.64 -24.54
N ASP A 125 -26.07 14.99 -24.21
CA ASP A 125 -27.16 15.57 -23.41
C ASP A 125 -26.95 15.42 -21.90
N HIS A 126 -25.73 15.07 -21.48
CA HIS A 126 -25.35 14.87 -20.10
C HIS A 126 -26.10 13.74 -19.38
N ARG A 127 -26.63 12.75 -20.12
CA ARG A 127 -27.27 11.56 -19.55
C ARG A 127 -26.44 10.31 -19.78
N TYR A 128 -26.51 9.40 -18.81
CA TYR A 128 -25.96 8.05 -18.94
C TYR A 128 -27.04 7.14 -19.50
N TYR A 129 -26.71 6.38 -20.54
CA TYR A 129 -27.65 5.47 -21.19
C TYR A 129 -27.20 4.02 -21.02
N LYS A 130 -28.17 3.11 -21.03
CA LYS A 130 -27.94 1.66 -21.13
C LYS A 130 -28.92 1.05 -22.13
N ARG A 131 -28.61 -0.17 -22.58
CA ARG A 131 -29.47 -0.96 -23.46
C ARG A 131 -30.57 -1.64 -22.64
N ARG A 132 -31.83 -1.45 -23.03
CA ARG A 132 -33.01 -2.17 -22.52
C ARG A 132 -33.78 -2.70 -23.72
N GLY A 133 -33.57 -3.97 -24.07
CA GLY A 133 -34.02 -4.51 -25.34
C GLY A 133 -33.38 -3.75 -26.51
N SER A 134 -34.18 -3.34 -27.50
CA SER A 134 -33.73 -2.55 -28.66
C SER A 134 -33.49 -1.06 -28.36
N HIS A 135 -33.78 -0.57 -27.16
CA HIS A 135 -33.75 0.86 -26.84
C HIS A 135 -32.56 1.26 -25.97
N SER A 136 -32.15 2.52 -26.15
CA SER A 136 -31.18 3.20 -25.29
C SER A 136 -31.92 4.09 -24.29
N ASP A 137 -32.04 3.62 -23.06
CA ASP A 137 -32.80 4.28 -21.99
C ASP A 137 -31.89 4.95 -20.96
N PRO A 138 -32.29 6.09 -20.38
CA PRO A 138 -31.56 6.72 -19.29
C PRO A 138 -31.36 5.75 -18.13
N MET A 139 -30.17 5.80 -17.54
CA MET A 139 -29.84 4.99 -16.38
C MET A 139 -30.32 5.64 -15.10
N GLU A 140 -30.78 4.80 -14.17
CA GLU A 140 -31.05 5.21 -12.79
C GLU A 140 -29.76 5.37 -11.99
N HIS A 141 -29.80 6.12 -10.90
CA HIS A 141 -28.62 6.38 -10.05
C HIS A 141 -27.90 5.10 -9.62
N TYR A 142 -28.65 4.09 -9.14
CA TYR A 142 -28.08 2.81 -8.69
C TYR A 142 -27.39 2.04 -9.83
N GLU A 143 -27.88 2.17 -11.07
CA GLU A 143 -27.27 1.53 -12.24
C GLU A 143 -25.95 2.22 -12.60
N ILE A 144 -25.88 3.53 -12.45
CA ILE A 144 -24.65 4.31 -12.69
C ILE A 144 -23.58 3.89 -11.68
N GLU A 145 -23.93 3.78 -10.40
CA GLU A 145 -22.99 3.32 -9.37
C GLU A 145 -22.54 1.87 -9.58
N ASP A 146 -23.46 0.97 -9.96
CA ASP A 146 -23.10 -0.42 -10.28
C ASP A 146 -22.06 -0.50 -11.40
N ILE A 147 -22.29 0.22 -12.51
CA ILE A 147 -21.34 0.26 -13.63
C ILE A 147 -20.01 0.88 -13.20
N ARG A 148 -20.03 1.97 -12.43
CA ARG A 148 -18.81 2.65 -11.99
C ARG A 148 -17.93 1.75 -11.13
N ASN A 149 -18.56 0.86 -10.36
CA ASN A 149 -17.90 -0.12 -9.49
C ASN A 149 -17.57 -1.45 -10.19
N ARG A 150 -17.89 -1.60 -11.49
CA ARG A 150 -17.45 -2.78 -12.24
C ARG A 150 -15.91 -2.87 -12.20
N PRO A 151 -15.34 -4.06 -11.99
CA PRO A 151 -13.89 -4.25 -12.00
C PRO A 151 -13.31 -3.80 -13.35
N LYS A 152 -12.62 -2.66 -13.37
CA LYS A 152 -12.14 -2.00 -14.60
C LYS A 152 -10.98 -2.71 -15.28
N ASN A 153 -10.36 -3.64 -14.57
CA ASN A 153 -9.50 -4.69 -15.06
C ASN A 153 -9.73 -5.87 -14.10
N LYS A 154 -9.73 -7.11 -14.58
CA LYS A 154 -9.57 -8.28 -13.71
C LYS A 154 -8.12 -8.30 -13.23
N ALA A 155 -7.68 -7.26 -12.52
CA ALA A 155 -6.40 -7.23 -11.86
C ALA A 155 -6.38 -8.45 -10.95
N LEU A 156 -5.45 -9.36 -11.22
CA LEU A 156 -5.23 -10.47 -10.32
C LEU A 156 -4.91 -9.85 -8.95
N PRO A 157 -5.57 -10.29 -7.87
CA PRO A 157 -5.38 -9.68 -6.57
C PRO A 157 -3.96 -9.91 -6.05
N LEU A 158 -3.18 -10.78 -6.69
CA LEU A 158 -1.80 -11.06 -6.35
C LEU A 158 -0.85 -10.24 -7.24
N GLU A 159 -0.08 -9.35 -6.62
CA GLU A 159 1.05 -8.67 -7.22
C GLU A 159 2.34 -9.43 -6.86
N ILE A 160 3.16 -9.73 -7.87
CA ILE A 160 4.51 -10.29 -7.71
C ILE A 160 5.50 -9.22 -8.20
N SER A 161 6.42 -8.80 -7.34
CA SER A 161 7.40 -7.77 -7.69
C SER A 161 8.79 -8.10 -7.17
N LEU A 162 9.83 -7.59 -7.82
CA LEU A 162 11.16 -7.54 -7.22
C LEU A 162 11.18 -6.46 -6.12
N PHE A 163 11.91 -6.71 -5.04
CA PHE A 163 12.10 -5.75 -3.95
C PHE A 163 13.56 -5.78 -3.48
N PRO A 164 14.47 -5.11 -4.22
CA PRO A 164 15.86 -5.04 -3.83
C PRO A 164 16.03 -4.13 -2.62
N GLN A 165 16.75 -4.60 -1.61
CA GLN A 165 17.09 -3.83 -0.41
C GLN A 165 18.61 -3.73 -0.29
N GLY A 166 19.16 -2.61 -0.77
CA GLY A 166 20.61 -2.47 -0.89
C GLY A 166 21.17 -3.52 -1.85
N GLN A 167 22.05 -4.40 -1.36
CA GLN A 167 22.66 -5.48 -2.15
C GLN A 167 21.86 -6.79 -2.14
N LEU A 168 20.73 -6.84 -1.41
CA LEU A 168 19.91 -8.04 -1.29
C LEU A 168 18.83 -8.08 -2.36
N VAL A 169 18.69 -9.23 -3.01
CA VAL A 169 17.61 -9.56 -3.94
C VAL A 169 16.51 -10.27 -3.17
N SER A 170 15.33 -9.67 -3.13
CA SER A 170 14.11 -10.30 -2.64
C SER A 170 13.00 -10.16 -3.66
N PHE A 171 12.02 -11.07 -3.63
CA PHE A 171 10.74 -10.84 -4.30
C PHE A 171 9.65 -10.64 -3.26
N LYS A 172 8.59 -9.94 -3.66
CA LYS A 172 7.44 -9.61 -2.85
C LYS A 172 6.20 -10.24 -3.46
N LEU A 173 5.37 -10.81 -2.60
CA LEU A 173 4.01 -11.22 -2.91
C LEU A 173 3.06 -10.32 -2.12
N ARG A 174 2.19 -9.60 -2.81
CA ARG A 174 1.22 -8.70 -2.17
C ARG A 174 -0.19 -9.00 -2.65
N ASN A 175 -1.12 -9.11 -1.71
CA ASN A 175 -2.53 -9.06 -2.05
C ASN A 175 -2.97 -7.60 -2.19
N VAL A 176 -3.17 -7.13 -3.42
CA VAL A 176 -3.60 -5.75 -3.73
C VAL A 176 -5.11 -5.56 -3.61
N SER A 177 -5.87 -6.63 -3.34
CA SER A 177 -7.29 -6.49 -3.04
C SER A 177 -7.51 -5.80 -1.70
N ASN A 178 -8.59 -5.01 -1.64
CA ASN A 178 -9.04 -4.33 -0.42
C ASN A 178 -10.01 -5.19 0.41
N SER A 179 -10.53 -6.29 -0.16
CA SER A 179 -11.57 -7.10 0.48
C SER A 179 -11.40 -8.60 0.25
N GLU A 180 -10.78 -9.01 -0.85
CA GLU A 180 -10.67 -10.42 -1.23
C GLU A 180 -9.47 -11.09 -0.57
N VAL A 181 -9.70 -12.29 -0.04
CA VAL A 181 -8.67 -13.16 0.48
C VAL A 181 -8.20 -14.10 -0.63
N ILE A 182 -6.88 -14.32 -0.71
CA ILE A 182 -6.30 -15.35 -1.59
C ILE A 182 -6.07 -16.60 -0.76
N ASP A 183 -6.66 -17.73 -1.15
CA ASP A 183 -6.51 -19.00 -0.45
C ASP A 183 -5.60 -19.97 -1.22
N ASN A 184 -4.95 -20.87 -0.49
CA ASN A 184 -4.17 -21.98 -1.05
C ASN A 184 -3.06 -21.57 -2.05
N LEU A 185 -2.39 -20.44 -1.79
CA LEU A 185 -1.32 -19.91 -2.63
C LEU A 185 -0.06 -20.77 -2.56
N LYS A 186 0.24 -21.48 -3.64
CA LYS A 186 1.50 -22.18 -3.88
C LYS A 186 2.43 -21.32 -4.72
N VAL A 187 3.71 -21.33 -4.39
CA VAL A 187 4.74 -20.52 -5.08
C VAL A 187 5.86 -21.44 -5.53
N GLY A 188 6.13 -21.47 -6.84
CA GLY A 188 7.33 -22.03 -7.43
C GLY A 188 8.36 -20.93 -7.67
N VAL A 189 9.62 -21.23 -7.37
CA VAL A 189 10.74 -20.33 -7.67
C VAL A 189 11.79 -21.15 -8.40
N GLU A 190 12.16 -20.69 -9.59
CA GLU A 190 13.16 -21.31 -10.46
C GLU A 190 14.17 -20.23 -10.87
N ALA A 191 15.45 -20.58 -10.95
CA ALA A 191 16.48 -19.64 -11.36
C ALA A 191 17.59 -20.36 -12.14
N ASN A 192 18.28 -19.59 -12.99
CA ASN A 192 19.45 -20.07 -13.74
C ASN A 192 20.78 -19.89 -12.97
N PHE A 193 20.70 -19.72 -11.64
CA PHE A 193 21.83 -19.60 -10.73
C PHE A 193 21.56 -20.43 -9.46
N PRO A 194 22.60 -20.91 -8.76
CA PRO A 194 22.43 -21.67 -7.53
C PRO A 194 21.92 -20.77 -6.40
N PHE A 195 20.85 -21.20 -5.74
CA PHE A 195 20.36 -20.64 -4.49
C PHE A 195 19.71 -21.75 -3.67
N GLU A 196 19.94 -21.78 -2.35
CA GLU A 196 19.31 -22.76 -1.47
C GLU A 196 18.72 -22.08 -0.25
N ARG A 197 17.38 -22.06 -0.18
CA ARG A 197 16.64 -21.54 0.96
C ARG A 197 15.52 -22.51 1.31
N LYS A 198 15.67 -23.21 2.45
CA LYS A 198 14.62 -24.09 3.02
C LYS A 198 13.25 -23.40 3.10
N ALA A 199 13.23 -22.08 3.33
CA ALA A 199 12.00 -21.30 3.36
C ALA A 199 11.25 -21.28 2.01
N LEU A 200 11.97 -21.18 0.88
CA LEU A 200 11.37 -21.15 -0.47
C LEU A 200 10.87 -22.54 -0.88
N ALA A 201 11.60 -23.60 -0.53
CA ALA A 201 11.15 -24.98 -0.74
C ALA A 201 9.79 -25.24 -0.07
N ARG A 202 9.60 -24.73 1.16
CA ARG A 202 8.32 -24.83 1.88
C ARG A 202 7.17 -24.07 1.20
N LEU A 203 7.46 -23.00 0.43
CA LEU A 203 6.42 -22.29 -0.32
C LEU A 203 5.89 -23.12 -1.51
N LYS A 204 6.73 -23.96 -2.11
CA LYS A 204 6.32 -24.88 -3.18
C LYS A 204 5.48 -26.04 -2.65
N GLU A 205 5.91 -26.61 -1.52
CA GLU A 205 5.25 -27.79 -0.91
C GLU A 205 3.96 -27.42 -0.17
N ARG A 206 4.08 -26.56 0.85
CA ARG A 206 2.96 -26.19 1.74
C ARG A 206 2.19 -25.00 1.21
N GLY A 207 2.89 -24.04 0.60
CA GLY A 207 2.31 -22.75 0.24
C GLY A 207 1.86 -21.91 1.45
N LEU A 208 1.24 -20.78 1.14
CA LEU A 208 0.49 -19.96 2.07
C LEU A 208 -0.97 -20.42 2.02
N ARG A 209 -1.50 -20.87 3.16
CA ARG A 209 -2.92 -21.25 3.25
C ARG A 209 -3.83 -20.06 2.93
N GLN A 210 -3.38 -18.87 3.28
CA GLN A 210 -4.15 -17.66 3.14
C GLN A 210 -3.23 -16.44 3.03
N LEU A 211 -3.56 -15.51 2.14
CA LEU A 211 -2.97 -14.18 2.05
C LEU A 211 -4.09 -13.13 2.13
N ARG A 212 -4.12 -12.40 3.25
CA ARG A 212 -5.18 -11.42 3.55
C ARG A 212 -5.07 -10.17 2.67
N PRO A 213 -6.18 -9.45 2.45
CA PRO A 213 -6.19 -8.16 1.77
C PRO A 213 -5.08 -7.23 2.28
N SER A 214 -4.40 -6.54 1.36
CA SER A 214 -3.34 -5.57 1.65
C SER A 214 -2.10 -6.09 2.40
N VAL A 215 -1.99 -7.40 2.65
CA VAL A 215 -0.79 -8.00 3.25
C VAL A 215 0.27 -8.26 2.19
N GLU A 216 1.52 -7.98 2.55
CA GLU A 216 2.70 -8.33 1.76
C GLU A 216 3.64 -9.27 2.51
N HIS A 217 4.26 -10.18 1.76
CA HIS A 217 5.36 -11.02 2.22
C HIS A 217 6.57 -10.82 1.32
N VAL A 218 7.73 -10.64 1.94
CA VAL A 218 9.01 -10.46 1.26
C VAL A 218 9.85 -11.71 1.49
N PHE A 219 10.38 -12.26 0.40
CA PHE A 219 11.19 -13.47 0.42
C PHE A 219 12.57 -13.17 -0.14
N LEU A 220 13.58 -13.34 0.71
CA LEU A 220 14.97 -13.18 0.34
C LEU A 220 15.43 -14.33 -0.56
N ILE A 221 16.04 -13.99 -1.69
CA ILE A 221 16.73 -14.94 -2.57
C ILE A 221 18.19 -15.04 -2.12
N ASP A 222 19.00 -14.04 -2.46
CA ASP A 222 20.40 -13.91 -2.07
C ASP A 222 20.89 -12.47 -2.31
N SER A 223 22.20 -12.23 -2.28
CA SER A 223 22.80 -10.95 -2.68
C SER A 223 23.05 -10.88 -4.18
N PHE A 224 22.95 -9.68 -4.76
CA PHE A 224 23.35 -9.44 -6.16
C PHE A 224 24.78 -9.88 -6.42
N PHE A 225 25.69 -9.68 -5.47
CA PHE A 225 27.08 -10.12 -5.57
C PHE A 225 27.19 -11.65 -5.75
N THR A 226 26.51 -12.44 -4.91
CA THR A 226 26.51 -13.90 -5.02
C THR A 226 25.94 -14.35 -6.37
N ILE A 227 24.80 -13.77 -6.75
CA ILE A 227 24.04 -14.16 -7.94
C ILE A 227 24.84 -13.87 -9.22
N LEU A 228 25.40 -12.67 -9.34
CA LEU A 228 26.15 -12.25 -10.52
C LEU A 228 27.48 -12.96 -10.67
N ASN A 229 28.14 -13.30 -9.56
CA ASN A 229 29.35 -14.11 -9.61
C ASN A 229 29.06 -15.53 -10.12
N ALA A 230 27.86 -16.04 -9.91
CA ALA A 230 27.45 -17.35 -10.38
C ALA A 230 26.96 -17.32 -11.84
N ASN A 231 26.25 -16.27 -12.25
CA ASN A 231 25.76 -16.09 -13.61
C ASN A 231 25.69 -14.59 -13.97
N PRO A 232 26.32 -14.13 -15.06
CA PRO A 232 26.29 -12.72 -15.47
C PRO A 232 24.91 -12.25 -15.98
N GLU A 233 24.06 -13.16 -16.47
CA GLU A 233 22.68 -12.88 -16.91
C GLU A 233 21.68 -13.67 -16.06
N PRO A 234 21.53 -13.30 -14.77
CA PRO A 234 20.71 -14.03 -13.82
C PRO A 234 19.21 -13.82 -14.07
N GLU A 235 18.49 -14.92 -14.18
CA GLU A 235 17.05 -14.99 -14.35
C GLU A 235 16.39 -15.66 -13.14
N LEU A 236 15.31 -15.06 -12.66
CA LEU A 236 14.50 -15.58 -11.56
C LEU A 236 13.04 -15.66 -12.01
N GLN A 237 12.52 -16.87 -12.15
CA GLN A 237 11.11 -17.10 -12.44
C GLN A 237 10.34 -17.41 -11.15
N VAL A 238 9.25 -16.67 -10.92
CA VAL A 238 8.31 -16.91 -9.83
C VAL A 238 6.97 -17.31 -10.45
N SER A 239 6.53 -18.53 -10.15
CA SER A 239 5.22 -19.06 -10.55
C SER A 239 4.30 -19.18 -9.34
N VAL A 240 3.02 -18.94 -9.55
CA VAL A 240 2.01 -19.01 -8.49
C VAL A 240 0.78 -19.76 -8.96
N THR A 241 0.14 -20.45 -8.02
CA THR A 241 -1.19 -21.01 -8.20
C THR A 241 -1.98 -20.78 -6.93
N TYR A 242 -3.19 -20.26 -7.05
CA TYR A 242 -4.04 -19.98 -5.90
C TYR A 242 -5.52 -20.13 -6.24
N GLU A 243 -6.34 -20.22 -5.21
CA GLU A 243 -7.79 -20.30 -5.33
C GLU A 243 -8.41 -18.93 -5.10
N ARG A 244 -9.36 -18.56 -5.96
CA ARG A 244 -10.16 -17.36 -5.86
C ARG A 244 -11.59 -17.64 -6.29
N HIS A 245 -12.55 -17.36 -5.41
CA HIS A 245 -13.98 -17.58 -5.68
C HIS A 245 -14.29 -19.00 -6.21
N GLY A 246 -13.60 -20.02 -5.69
CA GLY A 246 -13.76 -21.42 -6.12
C GLY A 246 -13.10 -21.78 -7.46
N HIS A 247 -12.35 -20.86 -8.07
CA HIS A 247 -11.56 -21.10 -9.28
C HIS A 247 -10.06 -21.05 -8.99
N PHE A 248 -9.29 -21.88 -9.69
CA PHE A 248 -7.83 -21.82 -9.65
C PHE A 248 -7.30 -20.80 -10.64
N GLU A 249 -6.52 -19.84 -10.15
CA GLU A 249 -5.77 -18.89 -10.93
C GLU A 249 -4.30 -19.32 -10.97
N ARG A 250 -3.63 -19.10 -12.10
CA ARG A 250 -2.20 -19.35 -12.29
C ARG A 250 -1.56 -18.12 -12.91
N ASP A 251 -0.38 -17.79 -12.43
CA ASP A 251 0.42 -16.69 -12.96
C ASP A 251 1.91 -17.02 -12.84
N SER A 252 2.73 -16.40 -13.69
CA SER A 252 4.18 -16.56 -13.64
C SER A 252 4.86 -15.33 -14.20
N ILE A 253 5.90 -14.87 -13.51
CA ILE A 253 6.73 -13.74 -13.93
C ILE A 253 8.20 -14.15 -13.91
N THR A 254 8.96 -13.67 -14.90
CA THR A 254 10.41 -13.81 -14.96
C THR A 254 11.05 -12.46 -14.72
N PHE A 255 11.99 -12.40 -13.79
CA PHE A 255 12.81 -11.24 -13.49
C PHE A 255 14.20 -11.43 -14.08
N TYR A 256 14.62 -10.51 -14.94
CA TYR A 256 15.99 -10.42 -15.46
C TYR A 256 16.78 -9.53 -14.51
N LEU A 257 17.54 -10.13 -13.58
CA LEU A 257 18.12 -9.38 -12.46
C LEU A 257 19.28 -8.46 -12.91
N ALA A 258 19.89 -8.73 -14.08
CA ALA A 258 20.88 -7.84 -14.69
C ALA A 258 20.31 -6.45 -15.01
N ASP A 259 19.05 -6.34 -15.42
CA ASP A 259 18.40 -5.06 -15.76
C ASP A 259 18.23 -4.12 -14.56
N TYR A 260 18.26 -4.68 -13.34
CA TYR A 260 18.17 -3.93 -12.11
C TYR A 260 19.55 -3.38 -11.68
N MET A 261 20.64 -3.83 -12.30
CA MET A 261 21.98 -3.31 -12.05
C MET A 261 22.16 -1.94 -12.70
N ASN A 262 22.72 -1.00 -11.95
CA ASN A 262 22.84 0.42 -12.33
C ASN A 262 21.51 1.18 -12.48
N ALA A 263 20.37 0.53 -12.21
CA ALA A 263 19.08 1.19 -12.11
C ALA A 263 18.83 1.62 -10.66
N SER A 264 18.48 2.89 -10.45
CA SER A 264 18.03 3.37 -9.13
C SER A 264 16.50 3.33 -9.07
N ILE A 265 15.94 2.69 -8.03
CA ILE A 265 14.52 2.86 -7.72
C ILE A 265 14.33 4.29 -7.22
N VAL A 266 13.78 5.15 -8.08
CA VAL A 266 13.39 6.52 -7.72
C VAL A 266 12.16 6.44 -6.82
N LYS A 267 12.36 6.49 -5.49
CA LYS A 267 11.24 6.71 -4.57
C LYS A 267 10.62 8.07 -4.88
N THR A 268 9.29 8.14 -4.92
CA THR A 268 8.63 9.42 -5.17
C THR A 268 8.97 10.41 -4.05
N PRO A 269 9.11 11.72 -4.34
CA PRO A 269 9.45 12.75 -3.34
C PRO A 269 8.54 12.71 -2.10
N VAL A 270 7.28 12.31 -2.27
CA VAL A 270 6.29 12.15 -1.19
C VAL A 270 6.69 11.06 -0.20
N VAL A 271 7.16 9.90 -0.68
CA VAL A 271 7.58 8.79 0.20
C VAL A 271 8.84 9.17 0.98
N SER A 272 9.78 9.89 0.36
CA SER A 272 10.95 10.43 1.07
C SER A 272 10.54 11.43 2.14
N ALA A 273 9.67 12.38 1.79
CA ALA A 273 9.19 13.41 2.72
C ALA A 273 8.42 12.81 3.91
N LEU A 274 7.67 11.72 3.71
CA LEU A 274 7.00 10.99 4.79
C LEU A 274 8.00 10.30 5.73
N GLY A 275 9.08 9.72 5.20
CA GLY A 275 10.17 9.15 6.01
C GLY A 275 10.84 10.22 6.87
N ASP A 276 11.17 11.37 6.26
CA ASP A 276 11.77 12.51 6.96
C ASP A 276 10.83 13.10 8.03
N LEU A 277 9.52 13.14 7.73
CA LEU A 277 8.49 13.53 8.70
C LEU A 277 8.46 12.58 9.89
N GLY A 278 8.52 11.26 9.66
CA GLY A 278 8.62 10.26 10.72
C GLY A 278 9.83 10.50 11.63
N GLY A 279 11.01 10.74 11.05
CA GLY A 279 12.21 11.08 11.83
C GLY A 279 12.10 12.38 12.63
N LYS A 280 11.43 13.41 12.08
CA LYS A 280 11.13 14.65 12.79
C LYS A 280 10.15 14.43 13.95
N LEU A 281 9.13 13.60 13.77
CA LEU A 281 8.18 13.23 14.82
C LEU A 281 8.86 12.48 15.97
N ASP A 282 9.76 11.54 15.66
CA ASP A 282 10.59 10.86 16.68
C ASP A 282 11.46 11.85 17.46
N THR A 283 12.02 12.84 16.76
CA THR A 283 12.82 13.89 17.40
C THR A 283 11.96 14.78 18.30
N MET A 284 10.75 15.13 17.88
CA MET A 284 9.78 15.85 18.71
C MET A 284 9.36 15.03 19.92
N ALA A 285 9.08 13.74 19.76
CA ALA A 285 8.74 12.84 20.86
C ALA A 285 9.87 12.79 21.91
N LYS A 286 11.12 12.63 21.49
CA LYS A 286 12.30 12.67 22.37
C LYS A 286 12.47 14.04 23.06
N THR A 287 12.11 15.13 22.39
CA THR A 287 12.19 16.48 22.95
C THR A 287 11.09 16.71 24.00
N LEU A 288 9.88 16.25 23.72
CA LEU A 288 8.76 16.26 24.67
C LEU A 288 9.07 15.39 25.89
N GLU A 289 9.63 14.21 25.70
CA GLU A 289 10.07 13.35 26.81
C GLU A 289 11.12 14.04 27.69
N LYS A 290 12.08 14.74 27.07
CA LYS A 290 13.05 15.57 27.80
C LYS A 290 12.39 16.72 28.55
N LEU A 291 11.41 17.40 27.95
CA LEU A 291 10.66 18.48 28.59
C LEU A 291 9.82 17.96 29.75
N CYS A 292 9.13 16.83 29.60
CA CYS A 292 8.42 16.16 30.68
C CYS A 292 9.37 15.81 31.83
N ARG A 293 10.55 15.24 31.54
CA ARG A 293 11.57 14.99 32.58
C ARG A 293 12.03 16.28 33.27
N HIS A 294 12.24 17.37 32.53
CA HIS A 294 12.58 18.67 33.13
C HIS A 294 11.43 19.25 33.94
N ALA A 295 10.19 19.10 33.49
CA ALA A 295 8.99 19.55 34.18
C ALA A 295 8.74 18.73 35.46
N GLU A 296 8.92 17.42 35.43
CA GLU A 296 8.90 16.55 36.62
C GLU A 296 10.04 16.90 37.58
N THR A 297 11.22 17.25 37.05
CA THR A 297 12.35 17.73 37.86
C THR A 297 12.03 19.11 38.48
N PHE A 298 11.29 19.97 37.76
CA PHE A 298 10.89 21.30 38.19
C PHE A 298 9.74 21.24 39.22
N GLU A 299 8.75 20.38 39.00
CA GLU A 299 7.66 20.07 39.92
C GLU A 299 8.20 19.46 41.22
N ARG A 300 9.23 18.60 41.13
CA ARG A 300 9.98 18.12 42.30
C ARG A 300 10.91 19.18 42.91
N ALA A 301 11.20 20.27 42.20
CA ALA A 301 12.07 21.34 42.67
C ALA A 301 11.33 22.48 43.40
N THR A 302 10.00 22.52 43.31
CA THR A 302 9.13 23.53 43.96
C THR A 302 8.04 22.85 44.80
N ASP A 303 8.04 23.05 46.13
CA ASP A 303 6.81 22.82 46.89
C ASP A 303 5.85 24.02 46.75
N GLY A 304 4.58 23.83 47.13
CA GLY A 304 3.50 24.81 46.97
C GLY A 304 3.68 26.16 47.69
N SER A 305 4.84 26.43 48.30
CA SER A 305 5.18 27.71 48.93
C SER A 305 6.30 28.50 48.21
N GLY A 306 6.96 27.92 47.20
CA GLY A 306 8.02 28.60 46.45
C GLY A 306 9.33 28.85 47.21
N LEU A 307 9.49 28.27 48.41
CA LEU A 307 10.71 28.36 49.22
C LEU A 307 11.34 26.98 49.41
N ARG A 308 12.57 26.81 48.93
CA ARG A 308 13.37 25.61 49.23
C ARG A 308 13.88 25.66 50.66
N LEU A 309 13.17 25.02 51.60
CA LEU A 309 13.80 24.56 52.83
C LEU A 309 14.35 23.17 52.57
N SER A 310 15.68 23.02 52.55
CA SER A 310 16.28 21.69 52.44
C SER A 310 15.83 20.84 53.63
N GLN A 311 15.65 19.53 53.44
CA GLN A 311 15.29 18.61 54.52
C GLN A 311 16.28 18.72 55.72
N ARG A 312 17.52 19.11 55.43
CA ARG A 312 18.58 19.42 56.39
C ARG A 312 18.30 20.68 57.21
N THR A 313 17.72 21.71 56.60
CA THR A 313 17.29 22.96 57.25
C THR A 313 16.09 22.71 58.17
N ILE A 314 15.13 21.88 57.75
CA ILE A 314 13.97 21.49 58.59
C ILE A 314 14.42 20.62 59.77
N LYS A 315 15.29 19.63 59.54
CA LYS A 315 15.84 18.79 60.61
C LYS A 315 16.77 19.57 61.57
N SER A 316 17.42 20.64 61.10
CA SER A 316 18.24 21.56 61.90
C SER A 316 17.37 22.38 62.86
N LEU A 317 16.25 22.89 62.37
CA LEU A 317 15.25 23.58 63.18
C LEU A 317 14.57 22.65 64.20
N LEU A 318 14.44 21.35 63.89
CA LEU A 318 13.84 20.33 64.76
C LEU A 318 14.81 19.63 65.73
N LYS A 319 16.10 20.01 65.75
CA LYS A 319 17.16 19.39 66.60
C LYS A 319 17.24 17.85 66.51
N GLN A 320 16.93 17.27 65.35
CA GLN A 320 17.03 15.82 65.14
C GLN A 320 18.42 15.43 64.59
N ASP A 321 18.92 14.25 64.98
CA ASP A 321 20.22 13.73 64.57
C ASP A 321 20.31 13.56 63.03
N GLN A 322 21.26 14.27 62.42
CA GLN A 322 21.35 14.50 60.98
C GLN A 322 22.32 13.57 60.23
N ARG A 323 22.86 12.56 60.90
CA ARG A 323 23.82 11.66 60.27
C ARG A 323 23.17 10.83 59.14
N PHE A 324 23.89 10.63 58.04
CA PHE A 324 23.43 9.91 56.84
C PHE A 324 23.45 8.39 57.05
N ASP A 325 22.59 7.64 56.35
CA ASP A 325 22.72 6.18 56.29
C ASP A 325 23.89 5.84 55.35
N PRO A 326 24.92 5.10 55.81
CA PRO A 326 26.02 4.68 54.97
C PRO A 326 25.57 3.99 53.68
N THR A 327 24.52 3.17 53.71
CA THR A 327 24.12 2.32 52.58
C THR A 327 23.61 3.10 51.36
N GLU A 328 23.31 4.39 51.51
CA GLU A 328 22.79 5.26 50.46
C GLU A 328 23.89 5.84 49.54
N PHE A 329 25.16 5.62 49.86
CA PHE A 329 26.30 6.27 49.20
C PHE A 329 27.25 5.26 48.57
N ASP A 330 27.75 5.60 47.38
CA ASP A 330 28.84 4.89 46.73
C ASP A 330 30.21 5.42 47.19
N TRP A 331 31.28 4.77 46.72
CA TRP A 331 32.66 5.14 47.07
C TRP A 331 32.98 6.60 46.67
N GLU A 332 32.40 7.11 45.59
CA GLU A 332 32.62 8.48 45.16
C GLU A 332 31.92 9.48 46.10
N GLY A 333 30.72 9.14 46.57
CA GLY A 333 30.01 9.88 47.62
C GLY A 333 30.81 10.00 48.92
N TYR A 334 31.39 8.90 49.41
CA TYR A 334 32.22 8.95 50.63
C TYR A 334 33.49 9.77 50.45
N ARG A 335 34.16 9.65 49.30
CA ARG A 335 35.37 10.41 49.00
C ARG A 335 35.12 11.91 49.09
N ILE A 336 34.02 12.37 48.50
CA ILE A 336 33.63 13.79 48.47
C ILE A 336 33.19 14.26 49.87
N ILE A 337 32.33 13.50 50.55
CA ILE A 337 31.72 13.94 51.81
C ILE A 337 32.75 13.96 52.95
N LEU A 338 33.62 12.96 53.00
CA LEU A 338 34.59 12.82 54.08
C LEU A 338 35.91 13.50 53.76
N ASP A 339 36.16 13.92 52.51
CA ASP A 339 37.43 14.45 52.02
C ASP A 339 38.61 13.52 52.34
N ILE A 340 38.51 12.30 51.80
CA ILE A 340 39.44 11.18 52.03
C ILE A 340 39.98 10.65 50.70
N THR A 341 40.99 9.80 50.76
CA THR A 341 41.55 9.19 49.54
C THR A 341 40.56 8.19 48.91
N THR A 342 40.76 7.92 47.62
CA THR A 342 39.95 6.94 46.88
C THR A 342 40.00 5.55 47.54
N ASP A 343 41.16 5.10 48.01
CA ASP A 343 41.32 3.78 48.64
C ASP A 343 40.57 3.68 49.98
N GLU A 344 40.62 4.73 50.79
CA GLU A 344 39.85 4.82 52.05
C GLU A 344 38.34 4.84 51.79
N ALA A 345 37.91 5.55 50.74
CA ALA A 345 36.51 5.60 50.36
C ALA A 345 35.99 4.24 49.85
N PHE A 346 36.82 3.50 49.10
CA PHE A 346 36.50 2.13 48.70
C PHE A 346 36.37 1.18 49.89
N GLN A 347 37.17 1.36 50.95
CA GLN A 347 37.04 0.54 52.17
C GLN A 347 35.66 0.73 52.81
N PHE A 348 35.18 1.97 52.93
CA PHE A 348 33.84 2.23 53.47
C PHE A 348 32.73 1.68 52.55
N TYR A 349 32.87 1.83 51.23
CA TYR A 349 31.90 1.27 50.27
C TYR A 349 31.84 -0.24 50.30
N HIS A 350 32.98 -0.91 50.43
CA HIS A 350 33.00 -2.35 50.57
C HIS A 350 32.29 -2.79 51.87
N ILE A 351 32.47 -2.06 52.97
CA ILE A 351 31.86 -2.36 54.26
C ILE A 351 30.34 -2.13 54.26
N PHE A 352 29.89 -0.97 53.81
CA PHE A 352 28.50 -0.57 53.94
C PHE A 352 27.65 -0.79 52.68
N GLY A 353 28.25 -0.74 51.49
CA GLY A 353 27.56 -0.88 50.20
C GLY A 353 27.56 -2.29 49.61
N VAL A 354 28.52 -3.14 49.97
CA VAL A 354 28.69 -4.48 49.34
C VAL A 354 28.45 -5.64 50.32
N MET A 355 28.91 -5.55 51.56
CA MET A 355 28.74 -6.63 52.54
C MET A 355 27.31 -6.71 53.11
N GLY A 356 26.70 -7.90 53.06
CA GLY A 356 25.32 -8.13 53.50
C GLY A 356 25.13 -8.48 54.98
N GLY A 357 26.16 -8.97 55.69
CA GLY A 357 26.07 -9.41 57.08
C GLY A 357 26.42 -8.33 58.11
N LYS A 358 25.51 -8.01 59.04
CA LYS A 358 25.69 -6.95 60.07
C LYS A 358 26.90 -7.18 60.99
N HIS A 359 27.12 -8.42 61.46
CA HIS A 359 28.24 -8.74 62.36
C HIS A 359 29.60 -8.68 61.66
N GLU A 360 29.73 -9.22 60.46
CA GLU A 360 30.98 -9.17 59.67
C GLU A 360 31.35 -7.74 59.29
N ARG A 361 30.33 -6.92 58.99
CA ARG A 361 30.50 -5.49 58.70
C ARG A 361 31.16 -4.75 59.85
N MET A 362 30.71 -4.98 61.09
CA MET A 362 31.25 -4.28 62.27
C MET A 362 32.65 -4.75 62.64
N ALA A 363 32.97 -6.03 62.45
CA ALA A 363 34.33 -6.54 62.63
C ALA A 363 35.31 -5.82 61.69
N ARG A 364 34.97 -5.71 60.40
CA ARG A 364 35.77 -5.00 59.40
C ARG A 364 35.81 -3.49 59.62
N TYR A 365 34.72 -2.91 60.09
CA TYR A 365 34.70 -1.49 60.44
C TYR A 365 35.70 -1.18 61.57
N LYS A 366 35.77 -2.01 62.61
CA LYS A 366 36.72 -1.83 63.72
C LYS A 366 38.20 -1.88 63.29
N GLU A 367 38.52 -2.52 62.16
CA GLU A 367 39.87 -2.55 61.57
C GLU A 367 40.29 -1.21 60.94
N ILE A 368 39.33 -0.30 60.66
CA ILE A 368 39.61 1.02 60.10
C ILE A 368 40.27 1.92 61.15
N PRO A 369 41.30 2.72 60.78
CA PRO A 369 41.97 3.66 61.69
C PRO A 369 40.97 4.56 62.43
N ALA A 370 41.19 4.74 63.75
CA ALA A 370 40.25 5.43 64.62
C ALA A 370 39.92 6.87 64.15
N ALA A 371 40.93 7.62 63.68
CA ALA A 371 40.72 8.98 63.16
C ALA A 371 39.81 9.01 61.91
N LEU A 372 39.85 7.96 61.10
CA LEU A 372 39.02 7.86 59.90
C LEU A 372 37.59 7.43 60.24
N ARG A 373 37.42 6.57 61.26
CA ARG A 373 36.11 6.23 61.82
C ARG A 373 35.43 7.41 62.48
N GLU A 374 36.16 8.22 63.24
CA GLU A 374 35.60 9.42 63.90
C GLU A 374 35.08 10.43 62.86
N ARG A 375 35.84 10.65 61.77
CA ARG A 375 35.37 11.46 60.63
C ARG A 375 34.11 10.86 59.98
N PHE A 376 34.05 9.53 59.87
CA PHE A 376 32.90 8.82 59.32
C PHE A 376 31.66 8.97 60.22
N GLU A 377 31.78 8.69 61.52
CA GLU A 377 30.68 8.72 62.51
C GLU A 377 30.15 10.13 62.79
N ALA A 378 30.97 11.17 62.54
CA ALA A 378 30.52 12.56 62.60
C ALA A 378 29.48 12.90 61.53
N VAL A 379 29.46 12.14 60.43
CA VAL A 379 28.63 12.42 59.25
C VAL A 379 27.63 11.30 58.97
N PHE A 380 27.95 10.05 59.32
CA PHE A 380 27.18 8.86 59.03
C PHE A 380 26.74 8.11 60.30
N LYS A 381 25.56 7.49 60.25
CA LYS A 381 25.02 6.66 61.32
C LYS A 381 25.68 5.30 61.25
N VAL A 382 26.42 4.95 62.29
CA VAL A 382 26.94 3.60 62.47
C VAL A 382 26.21 3.03 63.69
N ASP A 383 25.34 2.05 63.45
CA ASP A 383 24.65 1.33 64.53
C ASP A 383 25.68 0.41 65.22
N VAL A 384 26.47 0.99 66.10
CA VAL A 384 27.31 0.26 67.05
C VAL A 384 26.37 -0.16 68.17
N GLU A 385 26.02 -1.44 68.24
CA GLU A 385 25.42 -1.97 69.47
C GLU A 385 26.37 -1.62 70.62
N SER A 386 25.84 -0.87 71.59
CA SER A 386 26.45 -0.73 72.91
C SER A 386 26.47 -2.12 73.53
N ASP A 387 27.65 -2.71 73.66
CA ASP A 387 27.91 -3.74 74.65
C ASP A 387 27.76 -3.09 76.04
N GLU A 388 26.53 -3.02 76.57
CA GLU A 388 26.22 -2.77 77.98
C GLU A 388 24.76 -3.18 78.25
N ASP A 389 24.62 -4.34 78.92
CA ASP A 389 23.51 -4.92 79.70
C ASP A 389 22.07 -5.05 79.13
#